data_AF-R7SNN6-F1
#
_entry.id   AF-R7SNN6-F1
#
_cell.length_a   1.000
_cell.length_b   1.000
_cell.length_c   1.000
_cell.angle_alpha   90.00
_cell.angle_beta   90.00
_cell.angle_gamma   90.00
#
_symmetry.space_group_name_H-M   'P 1'
#
loop_
_entity.id
_entity.type
_entity.pdbx_description
1 polymer ?
#
loop_
_entity_poly.entity_id
_entity_poly.type
_entity_poly.pdbx_seq_one_letter_code
_entity_poly.pdbx_strand_id
1 'polypeptide(L)'
;MHKVLFPLNDTIVVFLHQDDTRSRGSHVVQITVKAERPQAIDTITTYYLVRHDLSDLILRLVTAHLEQPVQDDIVFDDPRYTIHAHRDAWTFGRQLSFYWGDDRLEAAEDKWTFWFRMKRHASPDTTL
;
A
#
# COMPACT_ATOMS: atom_id res chain seq x y z
N MET A 1 -10.22 -11.57 4.76
CA MET A 1 -9.16 -10.96 3.93
C MET A 1 -8.34 -11.99 3.18
N HIS A 2 -8.54 -12.06 1.87
CA HIS A 2 -7.62 -12.74 0.96
C HIS A 2 -6.24 -12.07 1.02
N LYS A 3 -5.17 -12.87 1.02
CA LYS A 3 -3.78 -12.36 1.05
C LYS A 3 -3.40 -11.80 -0.32
N VAL A 4 -3.63 -10.50 -0.54
CA VAL A 4 -3.06 -9.78 -1.67
C VAL A 4 -1.60 -9.49 -1.37
N LEU A 5 -0.70 -9.76 -2.32
CA LEU A 5 0.72 -9.44 -2.19
C LEU A 5 1.05 -8.35 -3.18
N PHE A 6 1.49 -7.20 -2.68
CA PHE A 6 1.84 -6.09 -3.56
C PHE A 6 3.21 -6.32 -4.20
N PRO A 7 3.31 -6.25 -5.54
CA PRO A 7 4.60 -6.23 -6.22
C PRO A 7 5.33 -4.89 -5.99
N LEU A 8 6.65 -4.92 -5.92
CA LEU A 8 7.48 -3.72 -5.84
C LEU A 8 7.60 -3.07 -7.23
N ASN A 9 7.52 -1.74 -7.28
CA ASN A 9 7.55 -0.91 -8.49
C ASN A 9 6.40 -1.16 -9.45
N ASP A 10 5.21 -1.42 -8.91
CA ASP A 10 4.04 -1.75 -9.69
C ASP A 10 2.78 -1.08 -9.11
N THR A 11 1.76 -0.98 -9.94
CA THR A 11 0.44 -0.44 -9.61
C THR A 11 -0.60 -1.52 -9.81
N ILE A 12 -1.36 -1.81 -8.76
CA ILE A 12 -2.46 -2.77 -8.83
C ILE A 12 -3.78 -2.12 -8.40
N VAL A 13 -4.87 -2.65 -8.93
CA VAL A 13 -6.23 -2.27 -8.53
C VAL A 13 -6.78 -3.39 -7.66
N VAL A 14 -7.17 -3.05 -6.44
CA VAL A 14 -7.62 -4.00 -5.42
C VAL A 14 -9.11 -3.85 -5.21
N PHE A 15 -9.79 -4.99 -5.21
CA PHE A 15 -11.18 -5.11 -4.77
C PHE A 15 -11.23 -5.34 -3.25
N LEU A 16 -11.95 -4.48 -2.53
CA LEU A 16 -12.18 -4.55 -1.10
C LEU A 16 -13.65 -4.87 -0.85
N HIS A 17 -13.92 -6.10 -0.40
CA HIS A 17 -15.28 -6.54 -0.12
C HIS A 17 -15.85 -5.84 1.12
N GLN A 18 -17.16 -5.61 1.15
CA GLN A 18 -17.87 -5.04 2.31
C GLN A 18 -17.73 -5.86 3.61
N ASP A 19 -17.31 -7.13 3.54
CA ASP A 19 -17.05 -7.94 4.76
C ASP A 19 -15.64 -7.72 5.30
N ASP A 20 -14.72 -7.25 4.43
CA ASP A 20 -13.34 -6.93 4.78
C ASP A 20 -13.18 -5.46 5.19
N THR A 21 -14.23 -4.64 5.06
CA THR A 21 -14.26 -3.21 5.43
C THR A 21 -15.51 -2.94 6.27
N ARG A 22 -15.53 -2.01 7.22
CA ARG A 22 -16.79 -1.60 7.87
C ARG A 22 -17.57 -0.57 7.06
N SER A 23 -17.25 -0.44 5.77
CA SER A 23 -17.89 0.51 4.87
C SER A 23 -19.23 -0.04 4.37
N ARG A 24 -20.10 0.84 3.87
CA ARG A 24 -21.45 0.46 3.42
C ARG A 24 -21.50 -0.27 2.08
N GLY A 25 -20.36 -0.50 1.43
CA GLY A 25 -20.30 -1.12 0.10
C GLY A 25 -18.92 -1.65 -0.24
N SER A 26 -18.83 -2.43 -1.31
CA SER A 26 -17.55 -2.94 -1.80
C SER A 26 -16.85 -1.90 -2.67
N HIS A 27 -15.55 -1.72 -2.42
CA HIS A 27 -14.76 -0.66 -3.03
C HIS A 27 -13.68 -1.22 -3.96
N VAL A 28 -13.27 -0.40 -4.92
CA VAL A 28 -12.08 -0.62 -5.73
C VAL A 28 -11.10 0.50 -5.45
N VAL A 29 -9.83 0.16 -5.21
CA VAL A 29 -8.78 1.13 -4.89
C VAL A 29 -7.53 0.84 -5.72
N GLN A 30 -6.87 1.90 -6.21
CA GLN A 30 -5.58 1.78 -6.85
C GLN A 30 -4.45 1.94 -5.81
N ILE A 31 -3.53 0.99 -5.79
CA ILE A 31 -2.39 0.96 -4.89
C ILE A 31 -1.11 0.81 -5.70
N THR A 32 -0.16 1.68 -5.44
CA THR A 32 1.18 1.65 -6.05
C THR A 32 2.22 1.42 -4.97
N VAL A 33 3.14 0.49 -5.18
CA VAL A 33 4.31 0.32 -4.30
C VAL A 33 5.57 0.59 -5.08
N LYS A 34 6.45 1.45 -4.58
CA LYS A 34 7.69 1.88 -5.24
C LYS A 34 8.88 1.75 -4.30
N ALA A 35 10.06 1.49 -4.84
CA ALA A 35 11.30 1.74 -4.10
C ALA A 35 11.62 3.25 -4.14
N GLU A 36 12.04 3.83 -3.02
CA GLU A 36 12.43 5.26 -2.95
C GLU A 36 13.69 5.54 -3.77
N ARG A 37 14.59 4.56 -3.91
CA ARG A 37 15.85 4.69 -4.65
C ARG A 37 15.98 3.62 -5.75
N PRO A 38 16.78 3.90 -6.80
CA PRO A 38 17.07 2.92 -7.85
C PRO A 38 17.57 1.58 -7.27
N GLN A 39 17.14 0.51 -7.92
CA GLN A 39 17.10 -0.88 -7.45
C GLN A 39 18.48 -1.45 -7.06
N ALA A 40 18.93 -1.20 -5.84
CA ALA A 40 19.96 -2.03 -5.22
C ALA A 40 19.35 -3.43 -4.93
N ILE A 41 20.09 -4.50 -5.26
CA ILE A 41 19.66 -5.89 -5.05
C ILE A 41 19.17 -6.09 -3.60
N ASP A 42 19.88 -5.50 -2.63
CA ASP A 42 19.52 -5.58 -1.21
C ASP A 42 18.14 -5.01 -0.89
N THR A 43 17.71 -3.96 -1.61
CA THR A 43 16.36 -3.37 -1.44
C THR A 43 15.29 -4.32 -1.91
N ILE A 44 15.50 -4.96 -3.06
CA ILE A 44 14.57 -5.95 -3.62
C ILE A 44 14.48 -7.15 -2.65
N THR A 45 15.62 -7.70 -2.23
CA THR A 45 15.66 -8.83 -1.29
C THR A 45 14.97 -8.49 0.02
N THR A 46 15.29 -7.34 0.63
CA THR A 46 14.65 -6.90 1.89
C THR A 46 13.14 -6.74 1.71
N TYR A 47 12.69 -6.16 0.59
CA TYR A 47 11.26 -6.04 0.30
C TYR A 47 10.57 -7.40 0.28
N TYR A 48 11.11 -8.38 -0.46
CA TYR A 48 10.48 -9.70 -0.56
C TYR A 48 10.49 -10.48 0.77
N LEU A 49 11.46 -10.24 1.66
CA LEU A 49 11.47 -10.79 3.01
C LEU A 49 10.33 -10.25 3.88
N VAL A 50 9.92 -8.99 3.69
CA VAL A 50 8.87 -8.34 4.51
C VAL A 50 7.55 -8.14 3.77
N ARG A 51 7.45 -8.60 2.51
CA ARG A 51 6.32 -8.34 1.61
C ARG A 51 4.97 -8.74 2.22
N HIS A 52 4.92 -9.84 2.97
CA HIS A 52 3.70 -10.28 3.63
C HIS A 52 3.21 -9.26 4.66
N ASP A 53 4.05 -8.93 5.63
CA ASP A 53 3.72 -7.96 6.69
C ASP A 53 3.39 -6.59 6.11
N LEU A 54 4.13 -6.17 5.10
CA LEU A 54 3.93 -4.91 4.40
C LEU A 54 2.60 -4.90 3.63
N SER A 55 2.22 -6.00 2.99
CA SER A 55 0.94 -6.08 2.29
C SER A 55 -0.25 -6.05 3.26
N ASP A 56 -0.13 -6.72 4.41
CA ASP A 56 -1.13 -6.66 5.46
C ASP A 56 -1.25 -5.25 6.04
N LEU A 57 -0.12 -4.55 6.25
CA LEU A 57 -0.09 -3.16 6.68
C LEU A 57 -0.79 -2.23 5.68
N ILE A 58 -0.46 -2.35 4.39
CA ILE A 58 -1.07 -1.56 3.31
C ILE A 58 -2.59 -1.74 3.30
N LEU A 59 -3.06 -3.00 3.31
CA LEU A 59 -4.50 -3.25 3.26
C LEU A 59 -5.21 -2.70 4.50
N ARG A 60 -4.63 -2.87 5.70
CA ARG A 60 -5.21 -2.33 6.93
C ARG A 60 -5.31 -0.80 6.89
N LEU A 61 -4.27 -0.13 6.41
CA LEU A 61 -4.27 1.32 6.30
C LEU A 61 -5.35 1.81 5.34
N VAL A 62 -5.41 1.21 4.15
CA VAL A 62 -6.38 1.59 3.11
C VAL A 62 -7.80 1.31 3.56
N THR A 63 -8.06 0.14 4.16
CA THR A 63 -9.37 -0.19 4.74
C THR A 63 -9.75 0.78 5.85
N ALA A 64 -8.83 1.11 6.76
CA ALA A 64 -9.09 2.07 7.83
C ALA A 64 -9.45 3.46 7.28
N HIS A 65 -8.78 3.89 6.20
CA HIS A 65 -9.08 5.17 5.54
C HIS A 65 -10.51 5.23 4.98
N LEU A 66 -11.03 4.12 4.45
CA LEU A 66 -12.41 4.05 3.95
C LEU A 66 -13.45 4.20 5.07
N GLU A 67 -13.11 3.81 6.30
CA GLU A 67 -13.99 3.95 7.46
C GLU A 67 -13.88 5.34 8.08
N GLN A 68 -12.64 5.84 8.20
CA GLN A 68 -12.32 7.13 8.77
C GLN A 68 -11.10 7.70 8.05
N PRO A 69 -11.21 8.90 7.43
CA PRO A 69 -10.08 9.51 6.75
C PRO A 69 -8.85 9.65 7.65
N VAL A 70 -7.77 8.98 7.25
CA VAL A 70 -6.45 9.13 7.87
C VAL A 70 -5.66 10.29 7.24
N GLN A 71 -4.55 10.68 7.89
CA GLN A 71 -3.64 11.71 7.42
C GLN A 71 -3.06 11.40 6.03
N ASP A 72 -2.67 12.45 5.31
CA ASP A 72 -2.27 12.38 3.90
C ASP A 72 -0.91 11.71 3.73
N ASP A 73 0.02 11.98 4.65
CA ASP A 73 1.38 11.46 4.67
C ASP A 73 1.64 10.69 5.97
N ILE A 74 1.85 9.38 5.85
CA ILE A 74 2.07 8.50 6.99
C ILE A 74 3.39 7.77 6.81
N VAL A 75 4.21 7.77 7.85
CA VAL A 75 5.50 7.07 7.85
C VAL A 75 5.45 5.93 8.86
N PHE A 76 5.75 4.73 8.38
CA PHE A 76 5.97 3.54 9.22
C PHE A 76 7.46 3.25 9.28
N ASP A 77 7.98 3.15 10.50
CA ASP A 77 9.41 3.01 10.78
C ASP A 77 9.70 1.64 11.41
N ASP A 78 10.32 0.74 10.65
CA ASP A 78 10.83 -0.57 11.12
C ASP A 78 12.37 -0.47 11.24
N PRO A 79 13.04 -1.26 12.10
CA PRO A 79 14.51 -1.28 12.16
C PRO A 79 15.20 -1.59 10.81
N ARG A 80 14.52 -2.31 9.90
CA ARG A 80 15.07 -2.75 8.60
C ARG A 80 14.64 -1.86 7.44
N TYR A 81 13.53 -1.14 7.56
CA TYR A 81 12.97 -0.36 6.45
C TYR A 81 12.08 0.79 6.92
N THR A 82 11.76 1.70 6.01
CA THR A 82 10.70 2.69 6.17
C THR A 82 9.69 2.59 5.04
N ILE A 83 8.41 2.75 5.36
CA ILE A 83 7.34 2.95 4.37
C ILE A 83 6.79 4.35 4.53
N HIS A 84 6.83 5.12 3.46
CA HIS A 84 6.09 6.37 3.34
C HIS A 84 4.82 6.09 2.55
N ALA A 85 3.66 6.36 3.11
CA ALA A 85 2.36 6.24 2.46
C ALA A 85 1.84 7.63 2.15
N HIS A 86 1.46 7.85 0.89
CA HIS A 86 0.80 9.07 0.42
C HIS A 86 -0.47 8.71 -0.31
N ARG A 87 -1.48 9.55 -0.17
CA ARG A 87 -2.74 9.45 -0.89
C ARG A 87 -2.97 10.67 -1.78
N ASP A 88 -3.51 10.40 -2.95
CA ASP A 88 -3.95 11.41 -3.91
C ASP A 88 -5.38 11.10 -4.34
N ALA A 89 -6.16 12.12 -4.67
CA ALA A 89 -7.48 11.92 -5.26
C ALA A 89 -7.41 11.06 -6.55
N TRP A 90 -8.25 10.03 -6.66
CA TRP A 90 -8.30 9.13 -7.81
C TRP A 90 -9.33 9.57 -8.85
N THR A 91 -9.12 10.77 -9.41
CA THR A 91 -10.06 11.40 -10.35
C THR A 91 -10.39 10.53 -11.57
N PHE A 92 -9.41 9.81 -12.11
CA PHE A 92 -9.61 8.89 -13.24
C PHE A 92 -10.45 7.66 -12.83
N GLY A 93 -10.18 7.05 -11.67
CA GLY A 93 -10.92 5.87 -11.20
C GLY A 93 -12.41 6.15 -11.03
N ARG A 94 -12.77 7.37 -10.63
CA ARG A 94 -14.17 7.81 -10.49
C ARG A 94 -14.93 7.92 -11.82
N GLN A 95 -14.24 7.92 -12.95
CA GLN A 95 -14.85 7.91 -14.28
C GLN A 95 -15.09 6.49 -14.81
N LEU A 96 -14.53 5.48 -14.14
CA LEU A 96 -14.65 4.08 -14.52
C LEU A 96 -15.85 3.44 -13.83
N SER A 97 -16.45 2.47 -14.49
CA SER A 97 -17.46 1.60 -13.89
C SER A 97 -16.82 0.24 -13.60
N PHE A 98 -16.73 -0.10 -12.31
CA PHE A 98 -16.16 -1.36 -11.86
C PHE A 98 -17.28 -2.36 -11.52
N TYR A 99 -17.04 -3.63 -11.83
CA TYR A 99 -18.00 -4.70 -11.63
C TYR A 99 -17.31 -5.95 -11.09
N TRP A 100 -17.99 -6.68 -10.22
CA TRP A 100 -17.64 -8.04 -9.81
C TRP A 100 -18.80 -8.97 -10.16
N GLY A 101 -18.69 -9.66 -11.29
CA GLY A 101 -19.86 -10.31 -11.89
C GLY A 101 -20.89 -9.25 -12.26
N ASP A 102 -22.11 -9.38 -11.73
CA ASP A 102 -23.21 -8.43 -11.96
C ASP A 102 -23.25 -7.30 -10.91
N ASP A 103 -22.43 -7.40 -9.85
CA ASP A 103 -22.42 -6.41 -8.77
C ASP A 103 -21.57 -5.20 -9.16
N ARG A 104 -22.20 -4.01 -9.14
CA ARG A 104 -21.49 -2.75 -9.34
C ARG A 104 -20.67 -2.40 -8.10
N LEU A 105 -19.43 -1.98 -8.31
CA LEU A 105 -18.50 -1.59 -7.26
C LEU A 105 -18.29 -0.08 -7.24
N GLU A 106 -17.98 0.45 -6.06
CA GLU A 106 -17.65 1.87 -5.88
C GLU A 106 -16.14 2.08 -6.04
N ALA A 107 -15.74 3.09 -6.82
CA ALA A 107 -14.35 3.51 -6.85
C ALA A 107 -14.04 4.31 -5.58
N ALA A 108 -12.96 3.97 -4.89
CA ALA A 108 -12.45 4.76 -3.77
C ALA A 108 -12.14 6.20 -4.21
N GLU A 109 -12.31 7.15 -3.30
CA GLU A 109 -12.03 8.57 -3.58
C GLU A 109 -10.55 8.83 -3.86
N ASP A 110 -9.69 8.07 -3.17
CA ASP A 110 -8.24 8.21 -3.23
C ASP A 110 -7.55 6.96 -3.80
N LYS A 111 -6.36 7.20 -4.37
CA LYS A 111 -5.37 6.18 -4.71
C LYS A 111 -4.16 6.35 -3.81
N TRP A 112 -3.42 5.26 -3.62
CA TRP A 112 -2.30 5.23 -2.70
C TRP A 112 -0.98 4.97 -3.41
N THR A 113 0.08 5.64 -2.93
CA THR A 113 1.46 5.32 -3.26
C THR A 113 2.23 5.05 -1.98
N PHE A 114 2.93 3.92 -1.94
CA PHE A 114 3.80 3.50 -0.84
C PHE A 114 5.24 3.47 -1.33
N TRP A 115 6.12 4.29 -0.74
CA TRP A 115 7.56 4.25 -1.01
C TRP A 115 8.28 3.44 0.05
N PHE A 116 8.86 2.33 -0.39
CA PHE A 116 9.72 1.47 0.40
C PHE A 116 11.17 1.93 0.32
N ARG A 117 11.79 2.10 1.49
CA ARG A 117 13.22 2.33 1.63
C ARG A 117 13.80 1.34 2.63
N MET A 118 14.77 0.55 2.18
CA MET A 118 15.60 -0.25 3.08
C MET A 118 16.48 0.69 3.92
N LYS A 119 16.56 0.43 5.23
CA LYS A 119 17.59 1.01 6.09
C LYS A 119 18.84 0.15 5.97
N ARG A 120 19.96 0.76 5.60
CA ARG A 120 21.25 0.09 5.79
C ARG A 120 21.44 -0.07 7.29
N HIS A 121 21.81 -1.27 7.74
CA HIS A 121 22.33 -1.40 9.10
C HIS A 121 23.47 -0.38 9.25
N ALA A 122 23.36 0.50 10.24
CA ALA A 122 24.53 1.21 10.70
C ALA A 122 25.49 0.13 11.20
N SER A 123 26.57 -0.12 10.46
CA SER A 123 27.72 -0.78 11.06
C SER A 123 28.04 0.02 12.32
N PRO A 124 28.14 -0.61 13.51
CA PRO A 124 28.61 0.11 14.67
C PRO A 124 29.97 0.70 14.30
N ASP A 125 30.06 2.03 14.35
CA ASP A 125 31.30 2.75 14.15
C ASP A 125 32.36 2.08 15.02
N THR A 126 33.34 1.47 14.36
CA THR A 126 34.55 0.97 15.01
C THR A 126 35.38 2.21 15.34
N THR A 127 34.95 2.95 16.35
CA THR A 127 35.77 3.98 16.98
C THR A 127 36.76 3.24 17.87
N LEU A 128 37.96 3.04 17.31
CA LEU A 128 39.19 2.71 18.04
C LEU A 128 39.59 3.88 18.96
#